data_AF-A0A396IZG1-F1
#
_entry.id   AF-A0A396IZG1-F1
#
_cell.length_a   1.000
_cell.length_b   1.000
_cell.length_c   1.000
_cell.angle_alpha   90.00
_cell.angle_beta   90.00
_cell.angle_gamma   90.00
#
_symmetry.space_group_name_H-M   'P 1'
#
loop_
_entity.id
_entity.type
_entity.pdbx_description
1 polymer ?
#
loop_
_entity_poly.entity_id
_entity_poly.type
_entity_poly.pdbx_seq_one_letter_code
_entity_poly.pdbx_strand_id
1 'polypeptide(L)'
;MHMYFEKKALKEQKMKQEEKYMWAIVDGVKEKVGNFRVEPPGLFIGRGEHPKIGKVKRRIHPSDVSINIGKYTPIPECPIPGESWKEIKHKDTRIWLAKWRDPINPNKSKHVSLDPSSSLKGQSDKEKYEKARMLKSYIGNIRAAYTEGFTSKDITKQQIAVATYFIDKLALRAGNEKVQI
;
A
#
# COMPACT_ATOMS: atom_id res chain seq x y z
N MET A 1 -12.85 -34.46 18.22
CA MET A 1 -13.38 -34.64 16.84
C MET A 1 -14.48 -33.65 16.49
N HIS A 2 -15.50 -33.44 17.34
CA HIS A 2 -16.61 -32.49 17.12
C HIS A 2 -16.17 -31.02 16.88
N MET A 3 -15.32 -30.47 17.76
CA MET A 3 -14.77 -29.10 17.64
C MET A 3 -14.01 -28.84 16.33
N TYR A 4 -13.41 -29.88 15.71
CA TYR A 4 -12.74 -29.73 14.41
C TYR A 4 -13.75 -29.49 13.29
N PHE A 5 -14.86 -30.24 13.27
CA PHE A 5 -15.92 -30.07 12.28
C PHE A 5 -16.64 -28.73 12.44
N GLU A 6 -16.89 -28.28 13.67
CA GLU A 6 -17.46 -26.94 13.92
C GLU A 6 -16.53 -25.81 13.43
N LYS A 7 -15.24 -25.87 13.78
CA LYS A 7 -14.25 -24.89 13.29
C LYS A 7 -14.14 -24.89 11.77
N LYS A 8 -14.23 -26.07 11.14
CA LYS A 8 -14.20 -26.21 9.68
C LYS A 8 -15.45 -25.61 9.05
N ALA A 9 -16.64 -25.94 9.55
CA ALA A 9 -17.91 -25.41 9.05
C ALA A 9 -17.98 -23.88 9.16
N LEU A 10 -17.56 -23.31 10.29
CA LEU A 10 -17.53 -21.86 10.50
C LEU A 10 -16.56 -21.17 9.52
N LYS A 11 -15.39 -21.79 9.28
CA LYS A 11 -14.42 -21.28 8.30
C LYS A 11 -14.97 -21.31 6.88
N GLU A 12 -15.66 -22.38 6.49
CA GLU A 12 -16.26 -22.53 5.16
C GLU A 12 -17.40 -21.54 4.93
N GLN A 13 -18.29 -21.36 5.92
CA GLN A 13 -19.34 -20.34 5.85
C GLN A 13 -18.76 -18.93 5.69
N LYS A 14 -17.73 -18.61 6.48
CA LYS A 14 -17.03 -17.33 6.37
C LYS A 14 -16.38 -17.13 5.01
N MET A 15 -15.72 -18.15 4.47
CA MET A 15 -15.11 -18.07 3.13
C MET A 15 -16.15 -17.87 2.03
N LYS A 16 -17.29 -18.56 2.09
CA LYS A 16 -18.39 -18.37 1.13
C LYS A 16 -18.95 -16.94 1.16
N GLN A 17 -19.10 -16.37 2.35
CA GLN A 17 -19.56 -14.97 2.51
C GLN A 17 -18.54 -13.95 2.00
N GLU A 18 -17.24 -14.24 2.16
CA GLU A 18 -16.16 -13.34 1.79
C GLU A 18 -15.74 -13.47 0.32
N GLU A 19 -16.08 -14.58 -0.35
CA GLU A 19 -15.67 -14.89 -1.73
C GLU A 19 -15.98 -13.74 -2.72
N LYS A 20 -17.13 -13.09 -2.57
CA LYS A 20 -17.54 -11.95 -3.41
C LYS A 20 -16.63 -10.72 -3.29
N TYR A 21 -15.85 -10.61 -2.22
CA TYR A 21 -14.89 -9.51 -1.99
C TYR A 21 -13.45 -9.88 -2.35
N MET A 22 -13.18 -11.16 -2.64
CA MET A 22 -11.83 -11.65 -2.94
C MET A 22 -11.38 -11.37 -4.38
N TRP A 23 -12.29 -10.89 -5.23
CA TRP A 23 -12.06 -10.75 -6.66
C TRP A 23 -12.55 -9.40 -7.16
N ALA A 24 -11.85 -8.85 -8.14
CA ALA A 24 -12.26 -7.69 -8.91
C ALA A 24 -12.07 -8.00 -10.41
N ILE A 25 -12.86 -7.38 -11.26
CA ILE A 25 -12.64 -7.42 -12.71
C ILE A 25 -11.87 -6.17 -13.11
N VAL A 26 -10.68 -6.36 -13.67
CA VAL A 26 -9.81 -5.28 -14.16
C VAL A 26 -9.47 -5.58 -15.60
N ASP A 27 -9.87 -4.68 -16.51
CA ASP A 27 -9.70 -4.84 -17.96
C ASP A 27 -10.21 -6.19 -18.49
N GLY A 28 -11.35 -6.65 -17.95
CA GLY A 28 -11.98 -7.92 -18.31
C GLY A 28 -11.37 -9.16 -17.65
N VAL A 29 -10.27 -9.02 -16.91
CA VAL A 29 -9.60 -10.12 -16.20
C VAL A 29 -10.04 -10.19 -14.75
N LYS A 30 -10.34 -11.40 -14.27
CA LYS A 30 -10.66 -11.65 -12.86
C LYS A 30 -9.38 -11.70 -12.03
N GLU A 31 -9.15 -10.63 -11.27
CA GLU A 31 -7.96 -10.41 -10.46
C GLU A 31 -8.27 -10.55 -8.97
N LYS A 32 -7.33 -11.13 -8.22
CA LYS A 32 -7.50 -11.32 -6.78
C LYS A 32 -7.30 -10.01 -6.04
N VAL A 33 -8.16 -9.74 -5.05
CA VAL A 33 -8.04 -8.60 -4.13
C VAL A 33 -7.25 -9.01 -2.90
N GLY A 34 -6.26 -8.20 -2.51
CA GLY A 34 -5.40 -8.51 -1.38
C GLY A 34 -6.06 -8.22 -0.03
N ASN A 35 -6.13 -6.94 0.33
CA ASN A 35 -6.55 -6.48 1.66
C ASN A 35 -7.99 -5.97 1.69
N PHE A 36 -8.95 -6.78 1.24
CA PHE A 36 -10.37 -6.41 1.18
C PHE A 36 -11.05 -6.22 2.54
N ARG A 37 -10.46 -6.74 3.63
CA ARG A 37 -10.98 -6.54 4.99
C ARG A 37 -10.51 -5.20 5.54
N VAL A 38 -11.46 -4.38 5.97
CA VAL A 38 -11.17 -3.17 6.73
C VAL A 38 -10.59 -3.53 8.09
N GLU A 39 -9.53 -2.83 8.52
CA GLU A 39 -8.91 -3.05 9.83
C GLU A 39 -9.97 -2.87 10.94
N PRO A 40 -10.12 -3.84 11.88
CA PRO A 40 -11.06 -3.69 12.99
C PRO A 40 -10.64 -2.54 13.92
N PRO A 41 -11.59 -1.96 14.69
CA PRO A 41 -11.24 -1.02 15.74
C PRO A 41 -10.36 -1.67 16.81
N GLY A 42 -9.55 -0.88 17.49
CA GLY A 42 -8.64 -1.37 18.52
C GLY A 42 -7.68 -0.30 19.01
N LEU A 43 -6.63 -0.67 19.73
CA LEU A 43 -5.58 0.27 20.12
C LEU A 43 -4.47 0.31 19.05
N PHE A 44 -3.91 1.49 18.82
CA PHE A 44 -2.78 1.65 17.91
C PHE A 44 -1.51 1.07 18.53
N ILE A 45 -1.02 -0.01 17.93
CA ILE A 45 0.25 -0.63 18.28
C ILE A 45 1.31 -0.07 17.33
N GLY A 46 1.86 1.09 17.68
CA GLY A 46 3.02 1.69 17.01
C GLY A 46 4.30 0.88 17.25
N ARG A 47 5.32 1.08 16.41
CA ARG A 47 6.65 0.46 16.58
C ARG A 47 7.61 1.43 17.26
N GLY A 48 8.50 0.93 18.13
CA GLY A 48 9.44 1.75 18.89
C GLY A 48 8.72 2.72 19.84
N GLU A 49 9.31 3.88 20.08
CA GLU A 49 8.74 4.94 20.94
C GLU A 49 7.73 5.82 20.18
N HIS A 50 6.79 5.20 19.46
CA HIS A 50 5.83 5.98 18.67
C HIS A 50 4.87 6.75 19.60
N PRO A 51 4.73 8.08 19.47
CA PRO A 51 3.99 8.93 20.42
C PRO A 51 2.47 8.71 20.46
N LYS A 52 1.94 7.81 19.60
CA LYS A 52 0.50 7.53 19.49
C LYS A 52 0.14 6.12 19.93
N ILE A 53 1.10 5.36 20.49
CA ILE A 53 0.85 4.02 21.03
C ILE A 53 -0.31 4.10 22.03
N GLY A 54 -1.23 3.15 21.96
CA GLY A 54 -2.41 3.11 22.82
C GLY A 54 -3.57 4.01 22.36
N LYS A 55 -3.37 4.89 21.36
CA LYS A 55 -4.48 5.70 20.84
C LYS A 55 -5.55 4.80 20.19
N VAL A 56 -6.82 5.11 20.45
CA VAL A 56 -7.95 4.34 19.90
C VAL A 56 -8.03 4.51 18.38
N LYS A 57 -7.92 3.38 17.66
CA LYS A 57 -8.34 3.23 16.27
C LYS A 57 -9.85 3.02 16.26
N ARG A 58 -10.62 4.05 15.92
CA ARG A 58 -12.08 3.92 15.76
C ARG A 58 -12.45 2.99 14.60
N ARG A 59 -13.69 2.52 14.62
CA ARG A 59 -14.29 1.78 13.51
C ARG A 59 -14.42 2.69 12.29
N ILE A 60 -14.14 2.13 11.12
CA ILE A 60 -14.38 2.76 9.82
C ILE A 60 -15.79 2.40 9.38
N HIS A 61 -16.55 3.41 8.99
CA HIS A 61 -17.91 3.26 8.45
C HIS A 61 -17.90 3.43 6.92
N PRO A 62 -18.89 2.92 6.19
CA PRO A 62 -19.12 3.23 4.77
C PRO A 62 -18.95 4.71 4.41
N SER A 63 -19.44 5.61 5.27
CA SER A 63 -19.32 7.07 5.11
C SER A 63 -17.88 7.62 5.21
N ASP A 64 -16.90 6.80 5.63
CA ASP A 64 -15.47 7.12 5.58
C ASP A 64 -14.79 6.65 4.29
N VAL A 65 -15.43 5.74 3.55
CA VAL A 65 -14.82 4.96 2.46
C VAL A 65 -15.19 5.55 1.09
N SER A 66 -14.17 5.91 0.33
CA SER A 66 -14.29 6.25 -1.09
C SER A 66 -14.08 5.00 -1.94
N ILE A 67 -14.98 4.72 -2.87
CA ILE A 67 -14.85 3.62 -3.85
C ILE A 67 -14.29 4.16 -5.16
N ASN A 68 -13.36 3.45 -5.78
CA ASN A 68 -12.90 3.70 -7.15
C ASN A 68 -13.27 2.53 -8.04
N ILE A 69 -14.06 2.80 -9.06
CA ILE A 69 -14.67 1.78 -9.90
C ILE A 69 -14.81 2.30 -11.34
N GLY A 70 -15.02 1.41 -12.32
CA GLY A 70 -15.29 1.81 -13.69
C GLY A 70 -16.55 2.67 -13.81
N LYS A 71 -16.55 3.63 -14.74
CA LYS A 71 -17.65 4.61 -14.91
C LYS A 71 -19.01 3.95 -15.20
N TYR A 72 -19.00 2.81 -15.87
CA TYR A 72 -20.21 2.09 -16.28
C TYR A 72 -20.38 0.77 -15.51
N THR A 73 -19.60 0.57 -14.45
CA THR A 73 -19.68 -0.64 -13.61
C THR A 73 -20.70 -0.41 -12.49
N PRO A 74 -21.52 -1.43 -12.16
CA PRO A 74 -22.43 -1.34 -11.02
C PRO A 74 -21.68 -0.98 -9.73
N ILE A 75 -22.17 0.04 -9.02
CA ILE A 75 -21.61 0.47 -7.73
C ILE A 75 -21.91 -0.62 -6.70
N PRO A 76 -20.91 -1.07 -5.90
CA PRO A 76 -21.15 -2.08 -4.87
C PRO A 76 -22.13 -1.55 -3.83
N GLU A 77 -23.07 -2.39 -3.41
CA GLU A 77 -24.01 -2.05 -2.35
C GLU A 77 -23.28 -1.80 -1.03
N CYS A 78 -23.78 -0.84 -0.25
CA CYS A 78 -23.30 -0.60 1.10
C CYS A 78 -23.67 -1.81 1.99
N PRO A 79 -22.71 -2.41 2.72
CA PRO A 79 -23.00 -3.58 3.54
C PRO A 79 -23.81 -3.25 4.80
N ILE A 80 -23.96 -1.97 5.17
CA ILE A 80 -24.69 -1.53 6.36
C ILE A 80 -25.99 -0.84 5.92
N PRO A 81 -27.17 -1.38 6.29
CA PRO A 81 -28.45 -0.76 5.97
C PRO A 81 -28.55 0.69 6.48
N GLY A 82 -29.03 1.59 5.62
CA GLY A 82 -29.17 3.01 5.94
C GLY A 82 -27.89 3.85 5.81
N GLU A 83 -26.73 3.23 5.58
CA GLU A 83 -25.48 3.94 5.31
C GLU A 83 -25.18 4.02 3.81
N SER A 84 -24.34 4.98 3.43
CA SER A 84 -23.85 5.17 2.07
C SER A 84 -22.32 5.33 2.04
N TRP A 85 -21.73 5.02 0.89
CA TRP A 85 -20.31 5.28 0.64
C TRP A 85 -20.03 6.78 0.70
N LYS A 86 -18.85 7.16 1.17
CA LYS A 86 -18.42 8.56 1.21
C LYS A 86 -18.49 9.24 -0.15
N GLU A 87 -17.94 8.57 -1.16
CA GLU A 87 -17.92 9.05 -2.54
C GLU A 87 -17.56 7.90 -3.49
N ILE A 88 -18.06 8.01 -4.73
CA ILE A 88 -17.69 7.15 -5.85
C ILE A 88 -16.77 7.92 -6.78
N LYS A 89 -15.67 7.30 -7.19
CA LYS A 89 -14.69 7.84 -8.13
C LYS A 89 -14.48 6.90 -9.30
N HIS A 90 -14.06 7.48 -10.41
CA HIS A 90 -13.68 6.77 -11.63
C HIS A 90 -12.31 7.30 -12.08
N LYS A 91 -11.25 6.79 -11.45
CA LYS A 91 -9.86 7.17 -11.70
C LYS A 91 -9.10 5.97 -12.23
N ASP A 92 -8.95 5.92 -13.55
CA ASP A 92 -8.17 4.94 -14.32
C ASP A 92 -6.66 5.03 -14.07
N THR A 93 -6.15 6.21 -13.72
CA THR A 93 -4.75 6.44 -13.35
C THR A 93 -4.35 5.87 -11.98
N ARG A 94 -5.27 5.25 -11.24
CA ARG A 94 -5.03 4.77 -9.86
C ARG A 94 -5.53 3.35 -9.69
N ILE A 95 -4.69 2.51 -9.09
CA ILE A 95 -4.95 1.07 -8.92
C ILE A 95 -5.69 0.68 -7.63
N TRP A 96 -6.03 1.63 -6.76
CA TRP A 96 -6.77 1.33 -5.53
C TRP A 96 -8.26 1.14 -5.84
N LEU A 97 -8.90 0.19 -5.16
CA LEU A 97 -10.32 -0.14 -5.31
C LEU A 97 -11.20 0.61 -4.31
N ALA A 98 -10.72 0.77 -3.08
CA ALA A 98 -11.35 1.56 -2.04
C ALA A 98 -10.28 2.26 -1.20
N LYS A 99 -10.61 3.39 -0.57
CA LYS A 99 -9.70 4.10 0.34
C LYS A 99 -10.44 4.83 1.45
N TRP A 100 -9.75 5.06 2.56
CA TRP A 100 -10.23 5.88 3.67
C TRP A 100 -9.04 6.56 4.36
N ARG A 101 -9.31 7.58 5.17
CA ARG A 101 -8.28 8.24 5.99
C ARG A 101 -7.94 7.36 7.20
N ASP A 102 -6.66 7.25 7.53
CA ASP A 102 -6.21 6.54 8.72
C ASP A 102 -6.69 7.27 9.99
N PRO A 103 -7.46 6.62 10.89
CA PRO A 103 -7.96 7.24 12.11
C PRO A 103 -6.89 7.80 13.05
N ILE A 104 -5.68 7.24 13.01
CA ILE A 104 -4.55 7.66 13.85
C ILE A 104 -3.75 8.77 13.17
N ASN A 105 -3.64 8.71 11.85
CA ASN A 105 -2.88 9.65 11.03
C ASN A 105 -3.73 10.17 9.85
N PRO A 106 -4.57 11.20 10.05
CA PRO A 106 -5.52 11.66 9.03
C PRO A 106 -4.92 12.08 7.68
N ASN A 107 -3.64 12.50 7.68
CA ASN A 107 -2.89 12.85 6.47
C ASN A 107 -2.46 11.63 5.63
N LYS A 108 -2.61 10.42 6.17
CA LYS A 108 -2.34 9.16 5.49
C LYS A 108 -3.65 8.50 5.10
N SER A 109 -3.66 7.89 3.91
CA SER A 109 -4.79 7.10 3.43
C SER A 109 -4.45 5.61 3.47
N LYS A 110 -5.40 4.82 3.95
CA LYS A 110 -5.43 3.37 3.78
C LYS A 110 -6.21 3.06 2.52
N HIS A 111 -5.85 1.99 1.83
CA HIS A 111 -6.50 1.61 0.59
C HIS A 111 -6.53 0.10 0.40
N VAL A 112 -7.55 -0.37 -0.29
CA VAL A 112 -7.66 -1.75 -0.79
C VAL A 112 -7.00 -1.81 -2.17
N SER A 113 -6.11 -2.77 -2.35
CA SER A 113 -5.41 -3.04 -3.61
C SER A 113 -5.62 -4.48 -4.07
N LEU A 114 -5.32 -4.72 -5.35
CA LEU A 114 -5.11 -6.06 -5.89
C LEU A 114 -4.00 -6.79 -5.14
N ASP A 115 -4.12 -8.11 -5.10
CA ASP A 115 -3.15 -9.04 -4.52
C ASP A 115 -1.81 -8.96 -5.28
N PRO A 116 -0.65 -9.19 -4.63
CA PRO A 116 0.64 -9.24 -5.32
C PRO A 116 0.72 -10.21 -6.49
N SER A 117 -0.11 -11.27 -6.50
CA SER A 117 -0.21 -12.21 -7.61
C SER A 117 -0.93 -11.67 -8.85
N SER A 118 -1.56 -10.50 -8.77
CA SER A 118 -2.27 -9.89 -9.90
C SER A 118 -1.34 -9.41 -11.01
N SER A 119 -1.85 -9.39 -12.24
CA SER A 119 -1.05 -9.05 -13.43
C SER A 119 -0.44 -7.64 -13.32
N LEU A 120 -1.22 -6.65 -12.88
CA LEU A 120 -0.74 -5.27 -12.72
C LEU A 120 0.36 -5.14 -11.66
N LYS A 121 0.26 -5.88 -10.55
CA LYS A 121 1.30 -5.88 -9.51
C LYS A 121 2.55 -6.61 -10.02
N GLY A 122 2.38 -7.74 -10.72
CA GLY A 122 3.47 -8.48 -11.34
C GLY A 122 4.24 -7.65 -12.38
N GLN A 123 3.54 -6.91 -13.24
CA GLN A 123 4.18 -6.04 -14.23
C GLN A 123 4.96 -4.89 -13.57
N SER A 124 4.39 -4.26 -12.55
CA SER A 124 5.10 -3.23 -11.76
C SER A 124 6.35 -3.81 -11.06
N ASP A 125 6.26 -5.04 -10.56
CA ASP A 125 7.39 -5.70 -9.91
C ASP A 125 8.49 -6.09 -10.91
N LYS A 126 8.11 -6.55 -12.10
CA LYS A 126 9.03 -6.78 -13.23
C LYS A 126 9.76 -5.50 -13.62
N GLU A 127 9.04 -4.39 -13.81
CA GLU A 127 9.62 -3.09 -14.14
C GLU A 127 10.59 -2.59 -13.06
N LYS A 128 10.27 -2.82 -11.78
CA LYS A 128 11.18 -2.53 -10.66
C LYS A 128 12.50 -3.27 -10.81
N TYR A 129 12.48 -4.56 -11.17
CA TYR A 129 13.71 -5.35 -11.37
C TYR A 129 14.43 -4.99 -12.67
N GLU A 130 13.73 -4.70 -13.77
CA GLU A 130 14.36 -4.22 -15.00
C GLU A 130 15.07 -2.89 -14.78
N LYS A 131 14.50 -1.98 -13.99
CA LYS A 131 15.18 -0.74 -13.60
C LYS A 131 16.46 -0.99 -12.80
N ALA A 132 16.47 -2.00 -11.93
CA ALA A 132 17.68 -2.41 -11.21
C ALA A 132 18.72 -3.05 -12.14
N ARG A 133 18.29 -3.84 -13.14
CA ARG A 133 19.16 -4.39 -14.18
C ARG A 133 19.78 -3.29 -15.04
N MET A 134 18.99 -2.27 -15.41
CA MET A 134 19.50 -1.08 -16.09
C MET A 134 20.55 -0.37 -15.23
N LEU A 135 20.31 -0.18 -13.93
CA LEU A 135 21.30 0.46 -13.05
C LEU A 135 22.67 -0.24 -13.10
N LYS A 136 22.72 -1.57 -13.28
CA LYS A 136 23.96 -2.32 -13.44
C LYS A 136 24.84 -1.80 -14.59
N SER A 137 24.26 -1.38 -15.72
CA SER A 137 25.06 -0.85 -16.84
C SER A 137 25.55 0.59 -16.61
N TYR A 138 24.90 1.35 -15.74
CA TYR A 138 25.26 2.75 -15.43
C TYR A 138 26.10 2.90 -14.16
N ILE A 139 26.21 1.86 -13.33
CA ILE A 139 26.80 1.97 -12.00
C ILE A 139 28.25 2.45 -12.01
N GLY A 140 29.04 2.08 -13.02
CA GLY A 140 30.43 2.56 -13.16
C GLY A 140 30.51 4.09 -13.26
N ASN A 141 29.71 4.69 -14.14
CA ASN A 141 29.67 6.14 -14.33
C ASN A 141 29.14 6.86 -13.09
N ILE A 142 28.12 6.30 -12.42
CA ILE A 142 27.58 6.85 -11.18
C ILE A 142 28.64 6.86 -10.08
N ARG A 143 29.43 5.78 -9.98
CA ARG A 143 30.52 5.67 -9.00
C ARG A 143 31.64 6.65 -9.27
N ALA A 144 32.02 6.84 -10.54
CA ALA A 144 32.99 7.87 -10.92
C ALA A 144 32.49 9.26 -10.55
N ALA A 145 31.22 9.57 -10.88
CA ALA A 145 30.61 10.87 -10.61
C ALA A 145 30.54 11.23 -9.12
N TYR A 146 30.10 10.31 -8.24
CA TYR A 146 30.11 10.62 -6.81
C TYR A 146 31.54 10.69 -6.24
N THR A 147 32.51 9.95 -6.81
CA THR A 147 33.89 9.95 -6.30
C THR A 147 34.57 11.29 -6.59
N GLU A 148 34.36 11.84 -7.79
CA GLU A 148 34.77 13.21 -8.13
C GLU A 148 34.06 14.24 -7.23
N GLY A 149 32.77 14.00 -6.94
CA GLY A 149 31.98 14.86 -6.06
C GLY A 149 32.51 14.99 -4.63
N PHE A 150 33.33 14.05 -4.14
CA PHE A 150 33.91 14.12 -2.78
C PHE A 150 34.80 15.34 -2.55
N THR A 151 35.46 15.84 -3.59
CA THR A 151 36.37 17.00 -3.52
C THR A 151 35.74 18.29 -4.06
N SER A 152 34.44 18.28 -4.34
CA SER A 152 33.70 19.46 -4.79
C SER A 152 33.77 20.60 -3.76
N LYS A 153 33.98 21.83 -4.24
CA LYS A 153 33.89 23.05 -3.41
C LYS A 153 32.45 23.42 -3.05
N ASP A 154 31.49 22.92 -3.81
CA ASP A 154 30.06 23.03 -3.52
C ASP A 154 29.66 21.97 -2.48
N ILE A 155 29.32 22.43 -1.28
CA ILE A 155 28.95 21.60 -0.12
C ILE A 155 27.74 20.72 -0.43
N THR A 156 26.74 21.23 -1.16
CA THR A 156 25.54 20.45 -1.49
C THR A 156 25.91 19.28 -2.40
N LYS A 157 26.76 19.50 -3.41
CA LYS A 157 27.27 18.43 -4.27
C LYS A 157 28.08 17.40 -3.49
N GLN A 158 28.92 17.86 -2.55
CA GLN A 158 29.71 16.99 -1.69
C GLN A 158 28.80 16.11 -0.80
N GLN A 159 27.77 16.69 -0.18
CA GLN A 159 26.79 15.95 0.63
C GLN A 159 26.03 14.90 -0.20
N ILE A 160 25.57 15.25 -1.40
CA ILE A 160 24.91 14.32 -2.32
C ILE A 160 25.84 13.16 -2.69
N ALA A 161 27.12 13.46 -2.98
CA ALA A 161 28.10 12.45 -3.31
C ALA A 161 28.32 11.45 -2.16
N VAL A 162 28.54 11.95 -0.94
CA VAL A 162 28.74 11.11 0.26
C VAL A 162 27.48 10.30 0.59
N ALA A 163 26.30 10.90 0.52
CA ALA A 163 25.04 10.19 0.74
C ALA A 163 24.82 9.07 -0.29
N THR A 164 25.09 9.36 -1.57
CA THR A 164 25.00 8.37 -2.66
C THR A 164 25.97 7.22 -2.45
N TYR A 165 27.20 7.51 -2.02
CA TYR A 165 28.20 6.50 -1.66
C TYR A 165 27.71 5.57 -0.54
N PHE A 166 27.14 6.11 0.54
CA PHE A 166 26.60 5.27 1.62
C PHE A 166 25.40 4.43 1.16
N ILE A 167 24.54 4.96 0.29
CA ILE A 167 23.44 4.18 -0.30
C ILE A 167 24.00 3.03 -1.17
N ASP A 168 24.98 3.27 -2.03
CA ASP A 168 25.59 2.24 -2.89
C ASP A 168 26.33 1.17 -2.07
N LYS A 169 27.18 1.57 -1.12
CA LYS A 169 28.09 0.64 -0.42
C LYS A 169 27.48 -0.04 0.78
N LEU A 170 26.58 0.63 1.49
CA LEU A 170 26.01 0.14 2.76
C LEU A 170 24.51 -0.19 2.63
N ALA A 171 23.93 -0.01 1.44
CA ALA A 171 22.51 -0.23 1.17
C ALA A 171 21.58 0.55 2.14
N LEU A 172 22.00 1.75 2.56
CA LEU A 172 21.16 2.62 3.38
C LEU A 172 19.92 3.05 2.61
N ARG A 173 18.80 3.18 3.31
CA ARG A 173 17.58 3.79 2.75
C ARG A 173 17.76 5.31 2.68
N ALA A 174 17.08 5.95 1.74
CA ALA A 174 17.18 7.39 1.49
C ALA A 174 16.88 8.30 2.70
N GLY A 175 16.16 7.83 3.72
CA GLY A 175 16.00 8.56 4.98
C GLY A 175 15.10 9.78 4.88
N ASN A 176 13.91 9.65 4.28
CA ASN A 176 12.95 10.75 4.19
C ASN A 176 12.66 11.39 5.56
N GLU A 177 12.59 12.72 5.58
CA GLU A 177 12.25 13.49 6.77
C GLU A 177 10.92 13.03 7.38
N LYS A 178 10.90 12.90 8.71
CA LYS A 178 9.70 12.60 9.46
C LYS A 178 9.20 13.88 10.10
N VAL A 179 7.97 14.26 9.80
CA VAL A 179 7.24 15.26 10.60
C VAL A 179 7.19 14.72 12.03
N GLN A 180 7.80 15.42 12.98
CA GLN A 180 7.60 15.13 14.41
C GLN A 180 6.10 15.24 14.70
N ILE A 181 5.53 14.17 15.25
CA ILE A 181 4.10 14.08 15.59
C ILE A 181 3.96 14.07 17.10
#